data_AF-A0A920NIH9-F1
#
_entry.id   AF-A0A920NIH9-F1
#
_cell.length_a   1.000
_cell.length_b   1.000
_cell.length_c   1.000
_cell.angle_alpha   90.00
_cell.angle_beta   90.00
_cell.angle_gamma   90.00
#
_symmetry.space_group_name_H-M   'P 1'
#
loop_
_entity.id
_entity.type
_entity.pdbx_description
1 polymer ?
#
loop_
_entity_poly.entity_id
_entity_poly.type
_entity_poly.pdbx_seq_one_letter_code
_entity_poly.pdbx_strand_id
1 'polypeptide(L)'
;MFHAKLTLFKPVNVIKFFSYYLGLATVMIAPLDKMERAKTQLIMFQESSMKLEGQVAIVTGGGSGIGESTAKLFVNQGASVVIADTDYKNAKRVSDLIRKSGGKSLPLNVDVTIWTQVEAMLQSTLTEFGGLDILVNLAGRQVPHSFFRECY
;
A
#
# COMPACT_ATOMS: atom_id res chain seq x y z
N MET A 1 -11.34 -23.17 62.29
CA MET A 1 -10.05 -23.20 63.01
C MET A 1 -8.99 -23.61 62.01
N PHE A 2 -7.91 -22.83 61.91
CA PHE A 2 -6.77 -22.97 61.01
C PHE A 2 -6.23 -24.42 60.90
N HIS A 3 -5.76 -24.83 59.72
CA HIS A 3 -4.32 -25.01 59.44
C HIS A 3 -4.07 -25.38 57.96
N ALA A 4 -2.92 -24.92 57.47
CA ALA A 4 -2.47 -24.85 56.09
C ALA A 4 -2.01 -26.17 55.48
N LYS A 5 -2.03 -26.23 54.14
CA LYS A 5 -0.85 -26.70 53.38
C LYS A 5 -0.73 -25.94 52.06
N LEU A 6 0.22 -25.01 52.08
CA LEU A 6 0.76 -24.27 50.97
C LEU A 6 1.60 -25.26 50.12
N THR A 7 1.28 -25.42 48.83
CA THR A 7 2.30 -25.87 47.87
C THR A 7 2.35 -24.86 46.73
N LEU A 8 3.57 -24.40 46.52
CA LEU A 8 3.98 -23.21 45.82
C LEU A 8 4.13 -23.52 44.31
N PHE A 9 3.36 -22.87 43.44
CA PHE A 9 3.76 -22.60 42.05
C PHE A 9 3.09 -21.29 41.59
N LYS A 10 3.90 -20.24 41.39
CA LYS A 10 3.60 -18.97 40.69
C LYS A 10 4.31 -19.03 39.31
N PRO A 11 4.06 -18.11 38.34
CA PRO A 11 2.86 -17.31 38.05
C PRO A 11 2.46 -17.33 36.55
N VAL A 12 1.18 -17.08 36.29
CA VAL A 12 0.60 -16.13 35.30
C VAL A 12 1.33 -15.94 33.96
N ASN A 13 0.68 -16.38 32.87
CA ASN A 13 0.59 -15.61 31.63
C ASN A 13 -0.76 -15.88 30.97
N VAL A 14 -1.75 -15.13 31.45
CA VAL A 14 -3.06 -14.96 30.81
C VAL A 14 -2.82 -14.12 29.56
N ILE A 15 -2.69 -14.76 28.40
CA ILE A 15 -2.79 -14.07 27.12
C ILE A 15 -4.28 -13.84 26.87
N LYS A 16 -4.79 -12.74 27.43
CA LYS A 16 -5.95 -12.04 26.87
C LYS A 16 -5.44 -11.31 25.63
N PHE A 17 -5.75 -11.81 24.44
CA PHE A 17 -5.64 -10.99 23.23
C PHE A 17 -6.89 -11.19 22.35
N PHE A 18 -7.69 -10.12 22.35
CA PHE A 18 -8.59 -9.69 21.28
C PHE A 18 -9.71 -10.65 20.83
N SER A 19 -10.74 -10.70 21.68
CA SER A 19 -12.12 -10.86 21.24
C SER A 19 -12.61 -9.56 20.63
N TYR A 20 -12.60 -9.42 19.30
CA TYR A 20 -13.69 -8.79 18.53
C TYR A 20 -13.42 -8.96 17.03
N TYR A 21 -14.34 -9.68 16.37
CA TYR A 21 -14.84 -9.54 14.99
C TYR A 21 -15.09 -10.87 14.29
N LEU A 22 -16.36 -11.00 13.87
CA LEU A 22 -17.01 -12.03 13.07
C LEU A 22 -17.26 -13.41 13.70
N GLY A 23 -18.50 -13.58 14.18
CA GLY A 23 -19.06 -14.87 14.52
C GLY A 23 -19.14 -15.78 13.30
N LEU A 24 -18.37 -16.86 13.34
CA LEU A 24 -18.81 -18.20 12.99
C LEU A 24 -18.10 -19.16 13.95
N ALA A 25 -18.91 -19.85 14.75
CA ALA A 25 -18.47 -20.85 15.69
C ALA A 25 -17.76 -22.02 14.97
N THR A 26 -16.82 -22.64 15.69
CA THR A 26 -16.26 -23.97 15.41
C THR A 26 -15.13 -24.02 14.39
N VAL A 27 -13.97 -23.47 14.75
CA VAL A 27 -12.75 -24.26 14.55
C VAL A 27 -12.55 -25.02 15.85
N MET A 28 -13.11 -26.25 15.89
CA MET A 28 -12.60 -27.30 16.76
C MET A 28 -11.08 -27.26 16.69
N ILE A 29 -10.41 -27.56 17.80
CA ILE A 29 -8.96 -27.79 17.84
C ILE A 29 -8.65 -28.98 16.92
N ALA A 30 -8.62 -28.75 15.61
CA ALA A 30 -8.01 -29.63 14.65
C ALA A 30 -6.51 -29.59 14.99
N PRO A 31 -5.82 -30.74 15.07
CA PRO A 31 -4.38 -30.74 15.15
C PRO A 31 -3.85 -30.22 13.80
N LEU A 32 -3.78 -28.89 13.66
CA LEU A 32 -3.19 -28.24 12.50
C LEU A 32 -1.76 -28.71 12.42
N ASP A 33 -1.40 -29.27 11.26
CA ASP A 33 -0.06 -29.76 11.00
C ASP A 33 0.95 -28.59 11.07
N LYS A 34 2.24 -28.91 11.18
CA LYS A 34 3.29 -27.90 11.30
C LYS A 34 3.37 -26.97 10.08
N MET A 35 2.92 -27.44 8.91
CA MET A 35 2.91 -26.72 7.64
C MET A 35 1.75 -25.73 7.56
N GLU A 36 0.55 -26.13 8.00
CA GLU A 36 -0.65 -25.31 8.09
C GLU A 36 -0.46 -24.19 9.10
N ARG A 37 0.17 -24.46 10.26
CA ARG A 37 0.54 -23.40 11.22
C ARG A 37 1.51 -22.38 10.62
N ALA A 38 2.50 -22.84 9.86
CA ALA A 38 3.45 -21.94 9.20
C ALA A 38 2.76 -21.10 8.12
N LYS A 39 1.84 -21.69 7.35
CA LYS A 39 1.00 -20.96 6.38
C LYS A 39 0.13 -19.91 7.06
N THR A 40 -0.56 -20.26 8.14
CA THR A 40 -1.39 -19.31 8.90
C THR A 40 -0.54 -18.20 9.50
N GLN A 41 0.63 -18.49 10.08
CA GLN A 41 1.53 -17.45 10.59
C GLN A 41 2.06 -16.53 9.49
N LEU A 42 2.37 -17.07 8.31
CA LEU A 42 2.86 -16.28 7.17
C LEU A 42 1.77 -15.35 6.64
N ILE A 43 0.53 -15.85 6.51
CA ILE A 43 -0.65 -15.05 6.11
C ILE A 43 -0.89 -13.92 7.10
N MET A 44 -0.89 -14.22 8.40
CA MET A 44 -1.08 -13.22 9.47
C MET A 44 0.05 -12.19 9.51
N PHE A 45 1.30 -12.60 9.26
CA PHE A 45 2.44 -11.68 9.18
C PHE A 45 2.34 -10.76 7.95
N GLN A 46 1.90 -11.28 6.80
CA GLN A 46 1.70 -10.47 5.59
C GLN A 46 0.59 -9.42 5.75
N GLU A 47 -0.55 -9.78 6.36
CA GLU A 47 -1.61 -8.80 6.66
C GLU A 47 -1.13 -7.70 7.62
N SER A 48 -0.32 -8.04 8.62
CA SER A 48 0.27 -7.05 9.55
C SER A 48 1.32 -6.13 8.92
N SER A 49 1.69 -6.37 7.66
CA SER A 49 2.81 -5.69 6.98
C SER A 49 2.40 -4.68 5.91
N MET A 50 1.10 -4.51 5.61
CA MET A 50 0.63 -3.50 4.66
C MET A 50 0.73 -2.10 5.27
N LYS A 51 1.88 -1.44 5.04
CA LYS A 51 2.23 -0.17 5.69
C LYS A 51 1.45 1.05 5.17
N LEU A 52 0.80 0.92 4.02
CA LEU A 52 0.13 2.03 3.33
C LEU A 52 -1.38 1.75 3.15
N GLU A 53 -1.95 0.85 3.94
CA GLU A 53 -3.37 0.51 3.88
C GLU A 53 -4.23 1.77 4.05
N GLY A 54 -5.16 1.97 3.11
CA GLY A 54 -6.06 3.12 3.10
C GLY A 54 -5.43 4.45 2.70
N GLN A 55 -4.12 4.51 2.43
CA GLN A 55 -3.45 5.73 1.97
C GLN A 55 -3.73 5.99 0.48
N VAL A 56 -3.77 7.26 0.11
CA VAL A 56 -3.88 7.71 -1.28
C VAL A 56 -2.58 8.37 -1.72
N ALA A 57 -2.01 7.89 -2.82
CA ALA A 57 -0.76 8.39 -3.34
C ALA A 57 -0.86 8.86 -4.79
N ILE A 58 -0.22 9.98 -5.12
CA ILE A 58 0.04 10.40 -6.50
C ILE A 58 1.50 10.09 -6.83
N VAL A 59 1.74 9.43 -7.95
CA VAL A 59 3.08 9.21 -8.51
C VAL A 59 3.19 9.91 -9.86
N THR A 60 3.96 11.00 -9.92
CA THR A 60 4.25 11.71 -11.18
C THR A 60 5.38 10.99 -11.93
N GLY A 61 5.30 10.91 -13.26
CA GLY A 61 6.16 10.02 -14.04
C GLY A 61 5.90 8.53 -13.75
N GLY A 62 4.70 8.20 -13.25
CA GLY A 62 4.34 6.86 -12.81
C GLY A 62 4.15 5.83 -13.92
N GLY A 63 4.19 6.24 -15.20
CA GLY A 63 3.94 5.36 -16.35
C GLY A 63 5.11 4.44 -16.71
N SER A 64 6.31 4.65 -16.15
CA SER A 64 7.51 3.86 -16.49
C SER A 64 8.58 3.86 -15.39
N GLY A 65 9.59 3.00 -15.56
CA GLY A 65 10.84 3.03 -14.77
C GLY A 65 10.62 2.97 -13.26
N ILE A 66 11.25 3.91 -12.54
CA ILE A 66 11.14 4.03 -11.08
C ILE A 66 9.72 4.39 -10.67
N GLY A 67 9.04 5.27 -11.41
CA GLY A 67 7.66 5.67 -11.11
C GLY A 67 6.69 4.49 -11.16
N GLU A 68 6.74 3.66 -12.20
CA GLU A 68 5.93 2.44 -12.31
C GLU A 68 6.22 1.46 -11.17
N SER A 69 7.50 1.28 -10.84
CA SER A 69 7.92 0.37 -9.76
C SER A 69 7.42 0.84 -8.40
N THR A 70 7.49 2.14 -8.13
CA THR A 70 6.96 2.76 -6.90
C THR A 70 5.45 2.60 -6.82
N ALA A 71 4.72 2.87 -7.91
CA ALA A 71 3.26 2.72 -7.92
C ALA A 71 2.82 1.29 -7.62
N LYS A 72 3.47 0.29 -8.21
CA LYS A 72 3.21 -1.13 -7.93
C LYS A 72 3.51 -1.48 -6.48
N LEU A 73 4.63 -1.01 -5.94
CA LEU A 73 5.00 -1.24 -4.54
C LEU A 73 3.95 -0.65 -3.60
N PHE A 74 3.48 0.57 -3.86
CA PHE A 74 2.51 1.25 -2.99
C PHE A 74 1.17 0.52 -2.95
N VAL A 75 0.69 0.06 -4.10
CA VAL A 75 -0.53 -0.78 -4.17
C VAL A 75 -0.35 -2.09 -3.42
N ASN A 76 0.80 -2.75 -3.57
CA ASN A 76 1.11 -3.98 -2.84
C ASN A 76 1.20 -3.76 -1.31
N GLN A 77 1.25 -2.50 -0.86
CA GLN A 77 1.24 -2.11 0.55
C GLN A 77 -0.14 -1.56 1.00
N GLY A 78 -1.17 -1.66 0.15
CA GLY A 78 -2.55 -1.29 0.48
C GLY A 78 -2.99 0.11 0.02
N ALA A 79 -2.13 0.86 -0.67
CA ALA A 79 -2.47 2.20 -1.12
C ALA A 79 -3.35 2.22 -2.37
N SER A 80 -4.16 3.27 -2.51
CA SER A 80 -4.75 3.67 -3.78
C SER A 80 -3.79 4.61 -4.52
N VAL A 81 -3.51 4.38 -5.80
CA VAL A 81 -2.49 5.15 -6.54
C VAL A 81 -3.00 5.86 -7.78
N VAL A 82 -2.74 7.15 -7.88
CA VAL A 82 -2.88 7.93 -9.10
C VAL A 82 -1.58 7.84 -9.89
N ILE A 83 -1.67 7.43 -11.15
CA ILE A 83 -0.56 7.38 -12.09
C ILE A 83 -0.64 8.62 -12.96
N ALA A 84 0.17 9.63 -12.64
CA ALA A 84 0.26 10.87 -13.42
C ALA A 84 1.46 10.81 -14.35
N ASP A 85 1.24 10.93 -15.65
CA ASP A 85 2.31 10.93 -16.64
C ASP A 85 1.94 11.78 -17.85
N THR A 86 2.94 12.38 -18.51
CA THR A 86 2.75 13.08 -19.79
C THR A 86 2.36 12.11 -20.91
N ASP A 87 2.75 10.83 -20.80
CA ASP A 87 2.29 9.77 -21.70
C ASP A 87 1.10 9.01 -21.08
N TYR A 88 -0.11 9.38 -21.50
CA TYR A 88 -1.33 8.73 -21.02
C TYR A 88 -1.37 7.23 -21.31
N LYS A 89 -0.78 6.77 -22.42
CA LYS A 89 -0.80 5.34 -22.76
C LYS A 89 0.00 4.54 -21.74
N ASN A 90 1.14 5.07 -21.31
CA ASN A 90 1.95 4.47 -20.25
C ASN A 90 1.22 4.49 -18.90
N ALA A 91 0.66 5.63 -18.50
CA ALA A 91 -0.12 5.73 -17.27
C ALA A 91 -1.28 4.73 -17.24
N LYS A 92 -2.04 4.65 -18.35
CA LYS A 92 -3.16 3.72 -18.49
C LYS A 92 -2.71 2.27 -18.43
N ARG A 93 -1.63 1.90 -19.12
CA ARG A 93 -1.08 0.53 -19.09
C ARG A 93 -0.76 0.10 -17.66
N VAL A 94 -0.07 0.94 -16.89
CA VAL A 94 0.30 0.64 -15.50
C VAL A 94 -0.94 0.54 -14.63
N SER A 95 -1.87 1.48 -14.75
CA SER A 95 -3.12 1.47 -13.98
C SER A 95 -3.98 0.24 -14.27
N ASP A 96 -4.10 -0.16 -15.54
CA ASP A 96 -4.84 -1.37 -15.93
C ASP A 96 -4.20 -2.64 -15.35
N LEU A 97 -2.88 -2.72 -15.32
CA LEU A 97 -2.16 -3.84 -14.69
C LEU A 97 -2.44 -3.90 -13.18
N ILE A 98 -2.36 -2.76 -12.50
CA ILE A 98 -2.68 -2.65 -11.07
C ILE A 98 -4.12 -3.10 -10.79
N ARG A 99 -5.08 -2.59 -11.57
CA ARG A 99 -6.50 -2.93 -11.42
C ARG A 99 -6.77 -4.41 -11.68
N LYS A 100 -6.10 -5.02 -12.67
CA LYS A 100 -6.18 -6.47 -12.93
C LYS A 100 -5.69 -7.31 -11.76
N SER A 101 -4.74 -6.80 -10.97
CA SER A 101 -4.26 -7.44 -9.75
C SER A 101 -5.12 -7.15 -8.51
N GLY A 102 -6.27 -6.47 -8.67
CA GLY A 102 -7.19 -6.13 -7.58
C GLY A 102 -6.86 -4.84 -6.83
N GLY A 103 -5.83 -4.11 -7.25
CA GLY A 103 -5.45 -2.83 -6.67
C GLY A 103 -6.31 -1.66 -7.14
N LYS A 104 -6.30 -0.56 -6.38
CA LYS A 104 -6.99 0.70 -6.75
C LYS A 104 -6.01 1.64 -7.44
N SER A 105 -6.37 2.10 -8.63
CA SER A 105 -5.55 3.08 -9.36
C SER A 105 -6.36 3.98 -10.28
N LEU A 106 -5.88 5.19 -10.54
CA LEU A 106 -6.44 6.16 -11.49
C LEU A 106 -5.34 6.66 -12.45
N PRO A 107 -5.43 6.46 -13.77
CA PRO A 107 -4.46 7.01 -14.72
C PRO A 107 -4.86 8.42 -15.17
N LEU A 108 -3.93 9.37 -15.14
CA LEU A 108 -4.15 10.75 -15.59
C LEU A 108 -3.04 11.19 -16.56
N ASN A 109 -3.42 11.95 -17.59
CA ASN A 109 -2.48 12.65 -18.44
C ASN A 109 -2.14 13.99 -17.79
N VAL A 110 -0.90 14.14 -17.32
CA VAL A 110 -0.48 15.33 -16.57
C VAL A 110 0.92 15.73 -16.96
N ASP A 111 1.05 16.96 -17.45
CA ASP A 111 2.30 17.69 -17.46
C ASP A 111 2.41 18.53 -16.19
N VAL A 112 3.33 18.12 -15.31
CA VAL A 112 3.56 18.79 -14.01
C VAL A 112 4.12 20.20 -14.14
N THR A 113 4.55 20.61 -15.34
CA THR A 113 4.98 21.99 -15.61
C THR A 113 3.80 22.93 -15.90
N ILE A 114 2.60 22.38 -16.10
CA ILE A 114 1.38 23.15 -16.38
C ILE A 114 0.50 23.15 -15.12
N TRP A 115 0.42 24.31 -14.46
CA TRP A 115 -0.27 24.48 -13.17
C TRP A 115 -1.73 23.99 -13.18
N THR A 116 -2.49 24.34 -14.21
CA THR A 116 -3.91 23.95 -14.32
C THR A 116 -4.11 22.44 -14.42
N GLN A 117 -3.14 21.71 -14.98
CA GLN A 117 -3.18 20.24 -15.03
C GLN A 117 -2.87 19.62 -13.66
N VAL A 118 -1.97 20.23 -12.89
CA VAL A 118 -1.68 19.82 -11.51
C VAL A 118 -2.89 20.04 -10.61
N GLU A 119 -3.58 21.18 -10.74
CA GLU A 119 -4.85 21.43 -10.03
C GLU A 119 -5.92 20.40 -10.40
N ALA A 120 -6.12 20.12 -11.69
CA ALA A 120 -7.07 19.12 -12.15
C ALA A 120 -6.73 17.70 -11.67
N MET A 121 -5.44 17.36 -11.59
CA MET A 121 -4.96 16.10 -11.03
C MET A 121 -5.35 15.96 -9.56
N LEU A 122 -5.11 17.00 -8.75
CA LEU A 122 -5.50 17.00 -7.34
C LEU A 122 -7.02 16.87 -7.19
N GLN A 123 -7.80 17.62 -7.95
CA GLN A 123 -9.27 17.54 -7.90
C GLN A 123 -9.79 16.15 -8.29
N SER A 124 -9.22 15.55 -9.33
CA SER A 124 -9.56 14.17 -9.74
C SER A 124 -9.21 13.17 -8.64
N THR A 125 -8.07 13.35 -7.97
CA THR A 125 -7.63 12.49 -6.85
C THR A 125 -8.58 12.58 -5.66
N LEU A 126 -8.96 13.79 -5.28
CA LEU A 126 -9.93 14.03 -4.20
C LEU A 126 -11.32 13.49 -4.55
N THR A 127 -11.74 13.62 -5.81
CA THR A 127 -13.05 13.10 -6.26
C THR A 127 -13.09 11.58 -6.25
N GLU A 128 -12.03 10.92 -6.72
CA GLU A 128 -11.99 9.46 -6.85
C GLU A 128 -11.74 8.76 -5.49
N PHE A 129 -10.83 9.30 -4.68
CA PHE A 129 -10.33 8.61 -3.48
C PHE A 129 -10.62 9.36 -2.17
N GLY A 130 -11.19 10.56 -2.23
CA GLY A 130 -11.58 11.34 -1.06
C GLY A 130 -10.43 12.05 -0.34
N GLY A 131 -9.19 11.91 -0.80
CA GLY A 131 -8.01 12.46 -0.11
C GLY A 131 -6.71 12.30 -0.90
N LEU A 132 -5.64 12.87 -0.34
CA LEU A 132 -4.26 12.68 -0.79
C LEU A 132 -3.34 12.69 0.42
N ASP A 133 -2.59 11.60 0.62
CA ASP A 133 -1.65 11.46 1.73
C ASP A 133 -0.20 11.57 1.26
N ILE A 134 0.11 11.05 0.07
CA ILE A 134 1.47 10.91 -0.41
C ILE A 134 1.61 11.48 -1.83
N LEU A 135 2.55 12.40 -2.03
CA LEU A 135 2.94 12.87 -3.36
C LEU A 135 4.38 12.46 -3.65
N VAL A 136 4.56 11.70 -4.73
CA VAL A 136 5.85 11.22 -5.20
C VAL A 136 6.23 11.96 -6.48
N ASN A 137 7.21 12.86 -6.37
CA ASN A 137 7.71 13.67 -7.49
C ASN A 137 8.82 12.92 -8.24
N LEU A 138 8.45 12.13 -9.25
CA LEU A 138 9.38 11.37 -10.09
C LEU A 138 9.32 11.76 -11.58
N ALA A 139 8.48 12.72 -11.94
CA ALA A 139 8.53 13.32 -13.28
C ALA A 139 9.87 14.03 -13.49
N GLY A 140 10.59 13.62 -14.52
CA GLY A 140 11.87 14.20 -14.92
C GLY A 140 12.37 13.57 -16.20
N ARG A 141 13.17 14.31 -16.97
CA ARG A 141 13.81 13.80 -18.19
C ARG A 141 15.32 13.91 -18.06
N GLN A 142 16.03 12.90 -18.55
CA GLN A 142 17.46 13.03 -18.78
C GLN A 142 17.67 14.03 -19.92
N VAL A 143 18.42 15.09 -19.64
CA VAL A 143 18.85 16.06 -20.65
C VAL A 143 20.32 15.82 -20.94
N PRO A 144 20.73 15.74 -22.22
CA PRO A 144 22.14 15.58 -22.57
C PRO A 144 22.93 16.81 -22.11
N HIS A 145 24.21 16.61 -21.78
CA HIS A 145 25.08 17.70 -21.31
C HIS A 145 25.16 18.87 -22.31
N SER A 146 24.97 18.62 -23.62
CA SER A 146 24.91 19.66 -24.65
C SER A 146 23.82 20.71 -24.42
N PHE A 147 22.71 20.34 -23.75
CA PHE A 147 21.63 21.27 -23.41
C PHE A 147 22.11 22.43 -22.53
N PHE A 148 23.11 22.21 -21.68
CA PHE A 148 23.64 23.23 -20.77
C PHE A 148 24.76 24.09 -21.40
N ARG A 149 25.25 23.75 -22.60
CA ARG A 149 26.28 24.55 -23.29
C ARG A 149 25.75 25.83 -23.92
N GLU A 150 24.44 25.96 -24.14
CA GLU A 150 23.82 27.16 -24.73
C GLU A 150 23.44 28.22 -23.70
N CYS A 151 23.63 27.95 -22.40
CA CYS A 151 23.27 28.86 -21.31
C CYS A 151 24.47 29.64 -20.71
N TYR A 152 25.65 29.58 -21.33
CA TYR A 152 26.84 30.35 -20.95
C TYR A 152 27.51 30.99 -22.16
#